data_AF-A0A5K1H0H1-F1
#
_entry.id   AF-A0A5K1H0H1-F1
#
_cell.length_a   1.000
_cell.length_b   1.000
_cell.length_c   1.000
_cell.angle_alpha   90.00
_cell.angle_beta   90.00
_cell.angle_gamma   90.00
#
_symmetry.space_group_name_H-M   'P 1'
#
loop_
_entity.id
_entity.type
_entity.pdbx_description
1 polymer ?
#
loop_
_entity_poly.entity_id
_entity_poly.type
_entity_poly.pdbx_seq_one_letter_code
_entity_poly.pdbx_strand_id
1 'polypeptide(L)' 'MAELVGPRLYSCCNCRNNVALHDDIISKAFQ' A
#
# COMPACT_ATOMS: atom_id res chain seq x y z
N MET A 1 -11.91 -16.79 10.01
CA MET A 1 -10.83 -16.11 10.76
C MET A 1 -10.36 -14.99 9.86
N ALA A 2 -10.79 -13.75 10.12
CA ALA A 2 -10.33 -12.62 9.32
C ALA A 2 -8.81 -12.55 9.52
N GLU A 3 -8.06 -12.91 8.49
CA GLU A 3 -6.62 -12.71 8.45
C GLU A 3 -6.42 -11.24 8.79
N LEU A 4 -5.84 -10.98 9.96
CA LEU A 4 -5.49 -9.65 10.43
C LEU A 4 -4.29 -9.20 9.59
N VAL A 5 -4.51 -9.04 8.29
CA VAL A 5 -3.53 -8.51 7.35
C VAL A 5 -3.39 -7.06 7.76
N GLY A 6 -2.39 -6.79 8.61
CA GLY A 6 -2.00 -5.44 8.97
C GLY A 6 -1.84 -4.58 7.71
N PRO A 7 -1.89 -3.25 7.85
CA PRO A 7 -1.94 -2.33 6.71
C PRO A 7 -0.88 -2.71 5.67
N ARG A 8 -1.32 -3.01 4.44
CA ARG A 8 -0.41 -3.37 3.34
C ARG A 8 0.45 -2.17 3.02
N LEU A 9 1.69 -2.21 3.48
CA LEU A 9 2.71 -1.20 3.25
C LEU A 9 3.41 -1.46 1.91
N TYR A 10 3.56 -0.41 1.12
CA TYR A 10 4.45 -0.40 -0.02
C TYR A 10 5.78 0.22 0.40
N SER A 11 6.84 -0.56 0.24
CA SER A 11 8.21 -0.14 0.54
C SER A 11 9.00 0.11 -0.75
N CYS A 12 9.91 1.08 -0.70
CA CYS A 12 10.83 1.33 -1.81
C CYS A 12 11.74 0.11 -2.04
N CYS A 13 11.84 -0.38 -3.27
CA CYS A 13 12.70 -1.53 -3.60
C CYS A 13 14.20 -1.26 -3.37
N ASN A 14 14.63 0.00 -3.34
CA ASN A 14 16.04 0.38 -3.20
C ASN A 14 16.46 0.56 -1.73
N CYS A 15 15.66 1.28 -0.93
CA CYS A 15 16.01 1.58 0.47
C CYS A 15 15.15 0.86 1.52
N ARG A 16 14.14 0.09 1.09
CA ARG A 16 13.13 -0.57 1.95
C ARG A 16 12.34 0.38 2.86
N ASN A 17 12.41 1.68 2.63
CA ASN A 17 11.64 2.66 3.39
C ASN A 17 10.15 2.58 3.04
N ASN A 18 9.29 2.94 3.98
CA ASN A 18 7.84 2.97 3.77
C ASN A 18 7.47 4.17 2.89
N VAL A 19 6.85 3.90 1.75
CA VAL A 19 6.52 4.93 0.74
C VAL A 19 5.04 5.25 0.74
N ALA A 20 4.18 4.24 0.84
CA ALA A 20 2.72 4.42 0.79
C ALA A 20 1.98 3.27 1.49
N LEU A 21 0.75 3.52 1.92
CA LEU A 21 -0.19 2.49 2.34
C LEU A 21 -1.08 2.08 1.17
N HIS A 22 -1.58 0.85 1.20
CA HIS A 22 -2.50 0.36 0.18
C HIS A 22 -3.83 1.12 0.17
N ASP A 23 -4.33 1.52 1.34
CA ASP A 23 -5.55 2.32 1.47
C ASP A 23 -5.45 3.73 0.86
N ASP A 24 -4.24 4.27 0.73
CA ASP A 24 -4.01 5.59 0.11
C ASP A 24 -3.96 5.53 -1.43
N ILE A 25 -4.06 4.34 -2.03
CA ILE A 25 -4.01 4.17 -3.49
C ILE A 25 -5.37 4.52 -4.10
N ILE A 26 -5.43 5.66 -4.76
CA ILE A 26 -6.60 6.08 -5.53
C ILE A 26 -6.46 5.69 -7.01
N SER A 27 -7.57 5.26 -7.62
CA SER A 27 -7.63 5.06 -9.07
C SER A 27 -7.60 6.40 -9.79
N LYS A 28 -6.60 6.61 -10.64
CA LYS A 28 -6.49 7.83 -11.47
C LYS A 28 -7.38 7.82 -12.71
N ALA A 29 -8.04 6.69 -13.01
CA ALA A 29 -8.93 6.56 -14.15
C ALA A 29 -10.37 6.84 -13.71
N PHE A 30 -10.83 8.06 -13.96
CA PHE A 30 -12.25 8.30 -14.24
C PHE A 30 -12.34 8.42 -15.75
N GLN A 31 -13.01 7.45 -16.37
CA GLN A 31 -13.48 7.53 -17.75
C GLN A 31 -14.74 8.38 -17.81
#